data_AF-A0A9N9IMD2-F1
#
_entry.id   AF-A0A9N9IMD2-F1
#
_cell.length_a   1.000
_cell.length_b   1.000
_cell.length_c   1.000
_cell.angle_alpha   90.00
_cell.angle_beta   90.00
_cell.angle_gamma   90.00
#
_symmetry.space_group_name_H-M   'P 1'
#
loop_
_entity.id
_entity.type
_entity.pdbx_description
1 polymer ?
#
loop_
_entity_poly.entity_id
_entity_poly.type
_entity_poly.pdbx_seq_one_letter_code
_entity_poly.pdbx_strand_id
1 'polypeptide(L)'
;PLKHTNKITMNSYIRGNNFEIETLRVFMSHDVEVYRIRIESSSWAHLAKVSSQDTKHRIESTSPRPGDGGVDLFGNYEGFLILVQCKNRRRNIGPEILRDLEGVLSRYHNDTTIGILVVPFKENYTAGTIRRARTSRYNIILTDVRDLYLDLVWFVEERQIDDLVRFIEERIRLVEERSFLALYYNYDDIKSGESIMGTLSSAPNIETWTYVHYILQKK
;
A
#
# COMPACT_ATOMS: atom_id res chain seq x y z
N PRO A 1 10.72 35.35 29.30
CA PRO A 1 10.21 35.65 27.94
C PRO A 1 9.84 34.35 27.19
N LEU A 2 8.60 33.92 27.38
CA LEU A 2 8.01 32.72 26.76
C LEU A 2 7.64 33.05 25.31
N LYS A 3 8.23 32.33 24.35
CA LYS A 3 7.93 32.48 22.91
C LYS A 3 6.56 31.87 22.62
N HIS A 4 5.70 32.69 22.02
CA HIS A 4 4.37 32.35 21.56
C HIS A 4 4.32 31.04 20.77
N THR A 5 3.54 30.08 21.28
CA THR A 5 3.02 28.97 20.50
C THR A 5 1.91 29.50 19.59
N ASN A 6 2.16 29.54 18.28
CA ASN A 6 1.13 29.82 17.28
C ASN A 6 0.16 28.65 17.24
N LYS A 7 -0.93 28.79 17.97
CA LYS A 7 -2.10 27.92 17.90
C LYS A 7 -2.79 28.21 16.56
N ILE A 8 -2.49 27.41 15.53
CA ILE A 8 -3.15 27.49 14.24
C ILE A 8 -4.61 27.06 14.45
N THR A 9 -5.51 28.04 14.48
CA THR A 9 -6.95 27.82 14.51
C THR A 9 -7.39 27.28 13.15
N MET A 10 -7.40 25.96 12.99
CA MET A 10 -7.98 25.24 11.85
C MET A 10 -9.50 25.36 11.90
N ASN A 11 -10.04 26.48 11.41
CA ASN A 11 -11.48 26.61 11.22
C ASN A 11 -11.78 27.49 10.00
N SER A 12 -11.39 27.01 8.82
CA SER A 12 -11.93 27.58 7.58
C SER A 12 -12.12 26.51 6.53
N TYR A 13 -13.32 26.48 5.99
CA TYR A 13 -13.68 25.70 4.81
C TYR A 13 -12.77 26.10 3.64
N ILE A 14 -11.92 25.17 3.21
CA ILE A 14 -10.98 25.36 2.11
C ILE A 14 -11.70 24.91 0.81
N ARG A 15 -11.85 25.79 -0.20
CA ARG A 15 -12.45 25.41 -1.50
C ARG A 15 -11.69 24.21 -2.08
N GLY A 16 -12.40 23.28 -2.76
CA GLY A 16 -11.85 21.98 -3.21
C GLY A 16 -10.45 22.04 -3.83
N ASN A 17 -10.18 23.02 -4.70
CA ASN A 17 -8.88 23.26 -5.31
C ASN A 17 -7.74 23.47 -4.29
N ASN A 18 -7.97 24.26 -3.24
CA ASN A 18 -6.96 24.53 -2.21
C ASN A 18 -6.71 23.29 -1.32
N PHE A 19 -7.74 22.47 -1.10
CA PHE A 19 -7.61 21.25 -0.29
C PHE A 19 -6.84 20.16 -1.04
N GLU A 20 -7.05 20.04 -2.35
CA GLU A 20 -6.22 19.21 -3.23
C GLU A 20 -4.76 19.66 -3.21
N ILE A 21 -4.50 20.98 -3.26
CA ILE A 21 -3.14 21.55 -3.18
C ILE A 21 -2.49 21.26 -1.82
N GLU A 22 -3.24 21.38 -0.73
CA GLU A 22 -2.75 21.05 0.61
C GLU A 22 -2.38 19.57 0.72
N THR A 23 -3.27 18.69 0.25
CA THR A 23 -3.02 17.24 0.17
C THR A 23 -1.75 16.94 -0.64
N LEU A 24 -1.62 17.57 -1.82
CA LEU A 24 -0.43 17.43 -2.67
C LEU A 24 0.85 17.88 -1.95
N ARG A 25 0.82 19.00 -1.23
CA ARG A 25 1.98 19.50 -0.47
C ARG A 25 2.45 18.53 0.59
N VAL A 26 1.53 17.83 1.27
CA VAL A 26 1.91 16.81 2.27
C VAL A 26 2.66 15.66 1.59
N PHE A 27 2.22 15.19 0.42
CA PHE A 27 2.97 14.18 -0.33
C PHE A 27 4.35 14.69 -0.76
N MET A 28 4.40 15.88 -1.34
CA MET A 28 5.66 16.48 -1.81
C MET A 28 6.64 16.78 -0.68
N SER A 29 6.18 17.05 0.55
CA SER A 29 7.07 17.30 1.69
C SER A 29 7.70 16.02 2.26
N HIS A 30 7.26 14.85 1.78
CA HIS A 30 7.77 13.53 2.19
C HIS A 30 8.25 12.72 0.98
N ASP A 31 8.68 13.39 -0.09
CA ASP A 31 9.25 12.79 -1.30
C ASP A 31 8.35 11.75 -1.99
N VAL A 32 7.02 11.87 -1.83
CA VAL A 32 6.04 11.02 -2.52
C VAL A 32 5.70 11.64 -3.88
N GLU A 33 5.94 10.89 -4.97
CA GLU A 33 5.72 11.34 -6.34
C GLU A 33 4.21 11.38 -6.67
N VAL A 34 3.59 12.55 -6.56
CA VAL A 34 2.16 12.75 -6.82
C VAL A 34 1.91 13.91 -7.76
N TYR A 35 0.96 13.73 -8.68
CA TYR A 35 0.54 14.68 -9.69
C TYR A 35 -0.97 14.92 -9.63
N ARG A 36 -1.38 16.14 -9.98
CA ARG A 36 -2.78 16.51 -10.08
C ARG A 36 -3.33 16.20 -11.46
N ILE A 37 -4.52 15.59 -11.53
CA ILE A 37 -5.16 15.22 -12.81
C ILE A 37 -5.76 16.45 -13.52
N ARG A 38 -6.29 17.41 -12.76
CA ARG A 38 -6.84 18.66 -13.32
C ARG A 38 -5.78 19.75 -13.34
N ILE A 39 -5.14 19.93 -14.49
CA ILE A 39 -4.28 21.08 -14.74
C ILE A 39 -5.12 22.16 -15.42
N GLU A 40 -5.53 23.18 -14.67
CA GLU A 40 -6.01 24.44 -15.28
C GLU A 40 -4.82 25.13 -15.96
N SER A 41 -5.00 25.53 -17.22
CA SER A 41 -3.97 26.12 -18.09
C SER A 41 -3.27 27.36 -17.49
N SER A 42 -3.87 28.04 -16.51
CA SER A 42 -3.29 29.19 -15.79
C SER A 42 -2.41 28.83 -14.58
N SER A 43 -2.46 27.59 -14.09
CA SER A 43 -1.72 27.18 -12.88
C SER A 43 -0.25 26.83 -13.14
N TRP A 44 0.15 26.67 -14.40
CA TRP A 44 1.54 26.42 -14.81
C TRP A 44 2.51 27.53 -14.37
N ALA A 45 2.03 28.77 -14.28
CA ALA A 45 2.88 29.91 -13.91
C ALA A 45 3.39 29.86 -12.46
N HIS A 46 2.69 29.13 -11.56
CA HIS A 46 3.04 29.10 -10.15
C HIS A 46 3.87 27.86 -9.75
N LEU A 47 3.60 26.70 -10.37
CA LEU A 47 4.36 25.46 -10.11
C LEU A 47 5.73 25.44 -10.80
N ALA A 48 5.86 26.09 -11.97
CA ALA A 48 7.15 26.25 -12.64
C ALA A 48 8.17 27.07 -11.82
N LYS A 49 7.72 27.84 -10.82
CA LYS A 49 8.60 28.58 -9.89
C LYS A 49 9.07 27.77 -8.68
N VAL A 50 8.41 26.67 -8.34
CA VAL A 50 8.76 25.83 -7.17
C VAL A 50 9.64 24.65 -7.59
N SER A 51 9.51 24.19 -8.83
CA SER A 51 10.23 23.02 -9.39
C SER A 51 11.46 23.39 -10.23
N SER A 52 11.79 24.67 -10.40
CA SER A 52 12.96 25.09 -11.18
C SER A 52 14.26 24.86 -10.40
N GLN A 53 14.62 23.60 -10.19
CA GLN A 53 16.02 23.24 -10.23
C GLN A 53 16.33 21.90 -10.90
N ASP A 54 15.39 20.97 -11.12
CA ASP A 54 15.71 19.83 -12.00
C ASP A 54 14.50 19.12 -12.63
N THR A 55 14.72 18.69 -13.86
CA THR A 55 13.95 17.74 -14.70
C THR A 55 12.76 18.28 -15.52
N LYS A 56 13.09 18.62 -16.77
CA LYS A 56 12.17 18.75 -17.92
C LYS A 56 11.65 17.36 -18.33
N HIS A 57 10.37 17.05 -18.07
CA HIS A 57 9.63 16.10 -18.90
C HIS A 57 8.25 16.66 -19.24
N ARG A 58 8.08 16.96 -20.53
CA ARG A 58 6.84 17.45 -21.16
C ARG A 58 5.95 16.24 -21.42
N ILE A 59 4.83 16.12 -20.70
CA ILE A 59 3.74 15.22 -21.07
C ILE A 59 2.65 16.07 -21.72
N GLU A 60 2.57 16.01 -23.05
CA GLU A 60 1.44 16.55 -23.81
C GLU A 60 0.23 15.65 -23.66
N SER A 61 -0.92 16.23 -23.24
CA SER A 61 -2.19 15.51 -23.16
C SER A 61 -2.92 15.58 -24.50
N THR A 62 -3.10 14.42 -25.14
CA THR A 62 -3.91 14.28 -26.36
C THR A 62 -5.11 13.38 -26.12
N SER A 63 -6.20 13.96 -25.54
CA SER A 63 -7.63 13.54 -25.63
C SER A 63 -8.04 12.10 -25.25
N PRO A 64 -9.34 11.75 -25.05
CA PRO A 64 -10.57 12.52 -24.81
C PRO A 64 -11.04 12.40 -23.34
N ARG A 65 -11.74 13.39 -22.75
CA ARG A 65 -12.16 13.36 -21.33
C ARG A 65 -13.31 12.36 -21.07
N PRO A 66 -13.05 11.18 -20.47
CA PRO A 66 -14.09 10.37 -19.86
C PRO A 66 -14.39 10.99 -18.49
N GLY A 67 -15.62 10.83 -17.97
CA GLY A 67 -15.96 11.36 -16.64
C GLY A 67 -14.87 11.01 -15.62
N ASP A 68 -14.38 12.03 -14.91
CA ASP A 68 -13.13 12.03 -14.11
C ASP A 68 -13.03 10.97 -13.01
N GLY A 69 -14.03 10.09 -12.85
CA GLY A 69 -14.08 9.03 -11.85
C GLY A 69 -14.00 9.54 -10.42
N GLY A 70 -13.97 10.86 -10.21
CA GLY A 70 -13.67 11.49 -8.95
C GLY A 70 -12.24 11.37 -8.43
N VAL A 71 -11.23 10.98 -9.23
CA VAL A 71 -9.82 11.05 -8.77
C VAL A 71 -9.27 12.45 -8.97
N ASP A 72 -8.61 12.98 -7.96
CA ASP A 72 -8.07 14.35 -7.96
C ASP A 72 -6.54 14.34 -8.14
N LEU A 73 -5.84 13.40 -7.48
CA LEU A 73 -4.39 13.21 -7.61
C LEU A 73 -4.05 11.74 -7.94
N PHE A 74 -2.93 11.51 -8.60
CA PHE A 74 -2.37 10.18 -8.82
C PHE A 74 -0.86 10.21 -8.67
N GLY A 75 -0.24 9.10 -8.33
CA GLY A 75 1.19 9.08 -8.07
C GLY A 75 1.78 7.69 -7.90
N ASN A 76 3.05 7.65 -7.51
CA ASN A 76 3.76 6.44 -7.14
C ASN A 76 4.37 6.58 -5.75
N TYR A 77 4.37 5.48 -5.00
CA TYR A 77 5.14 5.36 -3.76
C TYR A 77 5.58 3.91 -3.60
N GLU A 78 6.88 3.66 -3.49
CA GLU A 78 7.43 2.32 -3.25
C GLU A 78 6.86 1.24 -4.20
N GLY A 79 6.68 1.59 -5.48
CA GLY A 79 6.14 0.68 -6.49
C GLY A 79 4.60 0.57 -6.53
N PHE A 80 3.89 1.18 -5.58
CA PHE A 80 2.42 1.25 -5.60
C PHE A 80 1.93 2.45 -6.42
N LEU A 81 0.98 2.20 -7.31
CA LEU A 81 0.17 3.27 -7.90
C LEU A 81 -0.78 3.81 -6.84
N ILE A 82 -0.70 5.11 -6.55
CA ILE A 82 -1.61 5.78 -5.63
C ILE A 82 -2.65 6.55 -6.42
N LEU A 83 -3.94 6.35 -6.11
CA LEU A 83 -5.06 7.11 -6.64
C LEU A 83 -5.77 7.84 -5.50
N VAL A 84 -5.72 9.17 -5.51
CA VAL A 84 -6.20 10.00 -4.40
C VAL A 84 -7.46 10.75 -4.80
N GLN A 85 -8.48 10.60 -3.98
CA GLN A 85 -9.70 11.40 -4.06
C GLN A 85 -9.78 12.34 -2.85
N CYS A 86 -9.87 13.64 -3.10
CA CYS A 86 -9.92 14.68 -2.09
C CYS A 86 -11.38 15.14 -1.92
N LYS A 87 -11.96 14.95 -0.73
CA LYS A 87 -13.33 15.40 -0.43
C LYS A 87 -13.38 16.39 0.71
N ASN A 88 -13.38 17.67 0.35
CA ASN A 88 -13.64 18.75 1.30
C ASN A 88 -15.14 19.10 1.36
N ARG A 89 -15.88 18.42 2.22
CA ARG A 89 -17.31 18.69 2.45
C ARG A 89 -17.57 18.91 3.94
N ARG A 90 -18.54 19.78 4.26
CA ARG A 90 -19.02 20.01 5.63
C ARG A 90 -19.88 18.87 6.18
N ARG A 91 -20.35 17.98 5.31
CA ARG A 91 -21.16 16.82 5.68
C ARG A 91 -20.27 15.59 5.75
N ASN A 92 -20.69 14.64 6.58
CA ASN A 92 -20.00 13.36 6.70
C ASN A 92 -19.96 12.65 5.35
N ILE A 93 -18.85 11.94 5.11
CA ILE A 93 -18.62 11.14 3.92
C ILE A 93 -19.30 9.80 4.11
N GLY A 94 -20.34 9.56 3.33
CA GLY A 94 -21.07 8.29 3.28
C GLY A 94 -20.40 7.25 2.38
N PRO A 95 -20.89 6.00 2.42
CA PRO A 95 -20.31 4.89 1.66
C PRO A 95 -20.43 5.06 0.14
N GLU A 96 -21.32 5.93 -0.35
CA GLU A 96 -21.45 6.25 -1.77
C GLU A 96 -20.16 6.79 -2.39
N ILE A 97 -19.46 7.69 -1.70
CA ILE A 97 -18.19 8.25 -2.18
C ILE A 97 -17.13 7.16 -2.29
N LEU A 98 -17.12 6.25 -1.33
CA LEU A 98 -16.20 5.13 -1.33
C LEU A 98 -16.50 4.16 -2.49
N ARG A 99 -17.77 3.92 -2.83
CA ARG A 99 -18.14 3.10 -4.00
C ARG A 99 -17.68 3.73 -5.32
N ASP A 100 -17.72 5.06 -5.41
CA ASP A 100 -17.19 5.76 -6.57
C ASP A 100 -15.68 5.51 -6.72
N LEU A 101 -14.92 5.61 -5.62
CA LEU A 101 -13.50 5.27 -5.59
C LEU A 101 -13.25 3.80 -5.93
N GLU A 102 -14.03 2.87 -5.38
CA GLU A 102 -13.97 1.43 -5.76
C GLU A 102 -14.23 1.22 -7.26
N GLY A 103 -15.13 2.00 -7.85
CA GLY A 103 -15.42 1.99 -9.28
C GLY A 103 -14.21 2.43 -10.12
N VAL A 104 -13.41 3.37 -9.63
CA VAL A 104 -12.13 3.71 -10.25
C VAL A 104 -11.12 2.58 -10.08
N LEU A 105 -10.92 2.11 -8.85
CA LEU A 105 -9.94 1.07 -8.52
C LEU A 105 -10.19 -0.23 -9.28
N SER A 106 -11.44 -0.52 -9.64
CA SER A 106 -11.82 -1.68 -10.46
C SER A 106 -11.11 -1.77 -11.82
N ARG A 107 -10.51 -0.68 -12.29
CA ARG A 107 -9.79 -0.58 -13.57
C ARG A 107 -8.29 -0.84 -13.43
N TYR A 108 -7.80 -1.06 -12.21
CA TYR A 108 -6.39 -1.19 -11.87
C TYR A 108 -6.13 -2.50 -11.12
N HIS A 109 -4.86 -2.89 -11.04
CA HIS A 109 -4.45 -4.12 -10.34
C HIS A 109 -4.54 -3.93 -8.82
N ASN A 110 -5.29 -4.81 -8.14
CA ASN A 110 -5.52 -4.71 -6.70
C ASN A 110 -4.24 -4.85 -5.87
N ASP A 111 -3.25 -5.59 -6.34
CA ASP A 111 -2.04 -5.86 -5.55
C ASP A 111 -1.06 -4.69 -5.56
N THR A 112 -1.10 -3.85 -6.60
CA THR A 112 -0.14 -2.76 -6.82
C THR A 112 -0.79 -1.38 -6.86
N THR A 113 -2.07 -1.27 -6.48
CA THR A 113 -2.81 0.01 -6.49
C THR A 113 -3.40 0.29 -5.13
N ILE A 114 -3.24 1.51 -4.65
CA ILE A 114 -3.80 2.00 -3.39
C ILE A 114 -4.75 3.15 -3.70
N GLY A 115 -6.00 3.03 -3.28
CA GLY A 115 -6.95 4.14 -3.25
C GLY A 115 -6.85 4.89 -1.94
N ILE A 116 -6.73 6.21 -2.00
CA ILE A 116 -6.70 7.06 -0.81
C ILE A 116 -7.87 8.04 -0.89
N LEU A 117 -8.77 7.96 0.07
CA LEU A 117 -9.80 8.97 0.26
C LEU A 117 -9.31 9.91 1.35
N VAL A 118 -9.19 11.20 1.03
CA VAL A 118 -8.69 12.22 1.96
C VAL A 118 -9.80 13.20 2.30
N VAL A 119 -10.02 13.44 3.58
CA VAL A 119 -10.96 14.43 4.13
C VAL A 119 -10.23 15.43 5.04
N PRO A 120 -10.84 16.57 5.39
CA PRO A 120 -10.21 17.49 6.32
C PRO A 120 -9.93 16.89 7.72
N PHE A 121 -10.82 16.00 8.18
CA PHE A 121 -10.76 15.39 9.51
C PHE A 121 -11.33 13.96 9.44
N LYS A 122 -10.63 12.97 9.99
CA LYS A 122 -11.04 11.55 9.96
C LYS A 122 -12.44 11.32 10.56
N GLU A 123 -12.87 12.15 11.51
CA GLU A 123 -14.19 12.11 12.14
C GLU A 123 -15.33 12.37 11.14
N ASN A 124 -15.04 12.90 9.96
CA ASN A 124 -16.03 13.10 8.92
C ASN A 124 -16.46 11.79 8.23
N TYR A 125 -15.79 10.66 8.45
CA TYR A 125 -16.25 9.39 7.90
C TYR A 125 -17.42 8.82 8.70
N THR A 126 -18.49 8.43 7.99
CA THR A 126 -19.55 7.66 8.66
C THR A 126 -19.06 6.25 9.02
N ALA A 127 -19.66 5.64 10.06
CA ALA A 127 -19.39 4.24 10.41
C ALA A 127 -19.65 3.29 9.23
N GLY A 128 -20.61 3.61 8.36
CA GLY A 128 -20.88 2.85 7.14
C GLY A 128 -19.72 2.89 6.14
N THR A 129 -19.06 4.04 6.00
CA THR A 129 -17.89 4.23 5.15
C THR A 129 -16.69 3.44 5.69
N ILE A 130 -16.42 3.56 6.99
CA ILE A 130 -15.32 2.82 7.65
C ILE A 130 -15.53 1.31 7.49
N ARG A 131 -16.73 0.82 7.76
CA ARG A 131 -17.07 -0.60 7.59
C ARG A 131 -16.89 -1.05 6.15
N ARG A 132 -17.31 -0.24 5.17
CA ARG A 132 -17.19 -0.57 3.75
C ARG A 132 -15.73 -0.60 3.29
N ALA A 133 -14.88 0.32 3.76
CA ALA A 133 -13.45 0.31 3.42
C ALA A 133 -12.78 -0.95 3.96
N ARG A 134 -13.08 -1.33 5.21
CA ARG A 134 -12.56 -2.55 5.84
C ARG A 134 -12.98 -3.84 5.13
N THR A 135 -14.16 -3.87 4.52
CA THR A 135 -14.66 -5.04 3.78
C THR A 135 -14.48 -4.91 2.27
N SER A 136 -13.76 -3.88 1.82
CA SER A 136 -13.46 -3.72 0.41
C SER A 136 -12.43 -4.76 -0.03
N ARG A 137 -12.55 -5.24 -1.27
CA ARG A 137 -11.53 -6.09 -1.90
C ARG A 137 -10.33 -5.30 -2.40
N TYR A 138 -10.41 -3.97 -2.37
CA TYR A 138 -9.37 -3.07 -2.84
C TYR A 138 -8.61 -2.50 -1.65
N ASN A 139 -7.38 -2.07 -1.92
CA ASN A 139 -6.52 -1.42 -0.95
C ASN A 139 -6.98 0.02 -0.78
N ILE A 140 -7.72 0.31 0.30
CA ILE A 140 -8.25 1.65 0.52
C ILE A 140 -7.82 2.19 1.88
N ILE A 141 -7.20 3.37 1.83
CA ILE A 141 -6.86 4.17 3.01
C ILE A 141 -7.92 5.27 3.17
N LEU A 142 -8.53 5.34 4.35
CA LEU A 142 -9.37 6.45 4.78
C LEU A 142 -8.55 7.34 5.71
N THR A 143 -8.28 8.57 5.32
CA THR A 143 -7.34 9.43 6.07
C THR A 143 -7.74 10.90 6.05
N ASP A 144 -7.05 11.69 6.86
CA ASP A 144 -7.09 13.14 6.80
C ASP A 144 -5.71 13.72 6.45
N VAL A 145 -5.66 15.02 6.19
CA VAL A 145 -4.41 15.69 5.76
C VAL A 145 -3.29 15.57 6.80
N ARG A 146 -3.61 15.45 8.10
CA ARG A 146 -2.60 15.40 9.17
C ARG A 146 -1.90 14.05 9.20
N ASP A 147 -2.66 12.97 9.04
CA ASP A 147 -2.16 11.60 9.14
C ASP A 147 -1.81 10.98 7.79
N LEU A 148 -2.06 11.68 6.68
CA LEU A 148 -1.95 11.18 5.31
C LEU A 148 -0.66 10.40 5.02
N TYR A 149 0.49 10.99 5.35
CA TYR A 149 1.78 10.35 5.09
C TYR A 149 2.00 9.13 5.98
N LEU A 150 1.70 9.25 7.29
CA LEU A 150 1.88 8.15 8.24
C LEU A 150 0.99 6.95 7.90
N ASP A 151 -0.28 7.20 7.56
CA ASP A 151 -1.21 6.16 7.15
C ASP A 151 -0.75 5.45 5.85
N LEU A 152 -0.17 6.20 4.90
CA LEU A 152 0.39 5.61 3.68
C LEU A 152 1.61 4.72 4.00
N VAL A 153 2.57 5.23 4.79
CA VAL A 153 3.77 4.48 5.16
C VAL A 153 3.39 3.19 5.88
N TRP A 154 2.55 3.27 6.91
CA TRP A 154 2.13 2.10 7.66
C TRP A 154 1.41 1.08 6.79
N PHE A 155 0.54 1.53 5.89
CA PHE A 155 -0.15 0.62 4.97
C PHE A 155 0.84 -0.15 4.07
N VAL A 156 1.85 0.54 3.54
CA VAL A 156 2.86 -0.07 2.67
C VAL A 156 3.80 -0.99 3.45
N GLU A 157 4.25 -0.58 4.64
CA GLU A 157 5.10 -1.41 5.50
C GLU A 157 4.40 -2.70 5.95
N GLU A 158 3.14 -2.61 6.39
CA GLU A 158 2.33 -3.79 6.75
C GLU A 158 2.22 -4.78 5.59
N ARG A 159 2.02 -4.28 4.37
CA ARG A 159 1.96 -5.10 3.15
C ARG A 159 3.26 -5.81 2.84
N GLN A 160 4.39 -5.10 2.93
CA GLN A 160 5.69 -5.70 2.66
C GLN A 160 6.04 -6.79 3.68
N ILE A 161 5.63 -6.62 4.94
CA ILE A 161 5.77 -7.65 5.98
C ILE A 161 4.93 -8.87 5.63
N ASP A 162 3.65 -8.70 5.26
CA ASP A 162 2.78 -9.80 4.86
C ASP A 162 3.34 -10.58 3.66
N ASP A 163 3.87 -9.87 2.66
CA ASP A 163 4.48 -10.48 1.48
C ASP A 163 5.71 -11.32 1.85
N LEU A 164 6.55 -10.81 2.76
CA LEU A 164 7.72 -11.51 3.28
C LEU A 164 7.32 -12.76 4.09
N VAL A 165 6.31 -12.66 4.95
CA VAL A 165 5.80 -13.80 5.73
C VAL A 165 5.30 -14.90 4.80
N ARG A 166 4.46 -14.56 3.81
CA ARG A 166 3.97 -15.54 2.81
C ARG A 166 5.12 -16.19 2.04
N PHE A 167 6.14 -15.42 1.68
CA PHE A 167 7.32 -15.95 1.00
C PHE A 167 8.06 -16.98 1.88
N ILE A 168 8.27 -16.67 3.17
CA ILE A 168 8.92 -17.57 4.11
C ILE A 168 8.10 -18.84 4.32
N GLU A 169 6.78 -18.72 4.51
CA GLU A 169 5.87 -19.86 4.68
C GLU A 169 5.91 -20.82 3.49
N GLU A 170 5.88 -20.29 2.25
CA GLU A 170 5.99 -21.09 1.04
C GLU A 170 7.34 -21.83 0.96
N ARG A 171 8.44 -21.16 1.35
CA ARG A 171 9.77 -21.78 1.37
C ARG A 171 9.88 -22.88 2.42
N ILE A 172 9.28 -22.70 3.60
CA ILE A 172 9.23 -23.74 4.64
C ILE A 172 8.44 -24.94 4.13
N ARG A 173 7.26 -24.73 3.54
CA ARG A 173 6.45 -25.81 2.95
C ARG A 173 7.24 -26.65 1.95
N LEU A 174 7.96 -26.00 1.03
CA LEU A 174 8.77 -26.69 0.03
C LEU A 174 9.92 -27.51 0.65
N VAL A 175 10.49 -27.07 1.78
CA VAL A 175 11.52 -27.82 2.50
C VAL A 175 10.91 -29.04 3.20
N GLU A 176 9.73 -28.88 3.81
CA GLU A 176 9.00 -29.98 4.45
C GLU A 176 8.60 -31.06 3.42
N GLU A 177 8.05 -30.67 2.26
CA GLU A 177 7.71 -31.60 1.18
C GLU A 177 8.94 -32.35 0.65
N ARG A 178 10.06 -31.65 0.45
CA ARG A 178 11.33 -32.30 0.03
C ARG A 178 11.85 -33.27 1.08
N SER A 179 11.76 -32.91 2.35
CA SER A 179 12.18 -33.78 3.47
C SER A 179 11.31 -35.02 3.56
N PHE A 180 10.00 -34.88 3.37
CA PHE A 180 9.06 -35.99 3.33
C PHE A 180 9.34 -36.93 2.15
N LEU A 181 9.54 -36.40 0.95
CA LEU A 181 9.91 -37.21 -0.23
C LEU A 181 11.23 -37.94 -0.02
N ALA A 182 12.25 -37.28 0.55
CA ALA A 182 13.54 -37.93 0.83
C ALA A 182 13.40 -39.08 1.84
N LEU A 183 12.51 -38.97 2.83
CA LEU A 183 12.20 -40.06 3.75
C LEU A 183 11.43 -41.19 3.07
N TYR A 184 10.46 -40.85 2.20
CA TYR A 184 9.66 -41.82 1.47
C TYR A 184 10.50 -42.68 0.50
N TYR A 185 11.36 -42.05 -0.30
CA TYR A 185 12.24 -42.78 -1.23
C TYR A 185 13.27 -43.64 -0.49
N ASN A 186 13.84 -43.16 0.63
CA ASN A 186 14.72 -44.01 1.45
C ASN A 186 13.98 -45.21 2.08
N TYR A 187 12.69 -45.07 2.39
CA TYR A 187 11.91 -46.16 2.97
C TYR A 187 11.67 -47.31 1.97
N ASP A 188 11.40 -47.00 0.70
CA ASP A 188 11.19 -48.02 -0.34
C ASP A 188 12.49 -48.75 -0.71
N ASP A 189 13.64 -48.06 -0.72
CA ASP A 189 14.96 -48.68 -0.93
C ASP A 189 15.35 -49.60 0.24
N ILE A 190 14.98 -49.25 1.48
CA ILE A 190 15.19 -50.12 2.66
C ILE A 190 14.29 -51.37 2.58
N LYS A 191 13.07 -51.25 2.04
CA LYS A 191 12.13 -52.36 1.89
C LYS A 191 12.48 -53.33 0.76
N SER A 192 13.13 -52.85 -0.30
CA SER A 192 13.55 -53.68 -1.44
C SER A 192 14.76 -54.56 -1.15
N GLY A 193 15.45 -54.35 -0.01
CA GLY A 193 16.58 -55.18 0.42
C GLY A 193 17.88 -54.89 -0.33
N GLU A 194 17.95 -53.77 -1.07
CA GLU A 194 19.21 -53.32 -1.67
C GLU A 194 20.09 -52.66 -0.61
N SER A 195 21.30 -53.20 -0.44
CA SER A 195 22.29 -52.75 0.55
C SER A 195 22.81 -51.35 0.21
N ILE A 196 22.36 -50.33 0.94
CA ILE A 196 22.82 -48.95 0.77
C ILE A 196 24.09 -48.71 1.62
N MET A 197 25.23 -49.24 1.17
CA MET A 197 26.55 -48.93 1.74
C MET A 197 27.28 -47.79 1.00
N GLY A 198 26.58 -46.99 0.18
CA GLY A 198 27.21 -46.10 -0.81
C GLY A 198 27.09 -44.57 -0.64
N THR A 199 26.06 -44.02 0.03
CA THR A 199 25.66 -42.63 -0.27
C THR A 199 25.14 -41.82 0.91
N LEU A 200 25.84 -41.82 2.05
CA LEU A 200 25.59 -40.91 3.18
C LEU A 200 26.65 -39.81 3.32
N SER A 201 26.98 -39.11 2.22
CA SER A 201 27.89 -37.95 2.26
C SER A 201 27.18 -36.59 2.24
N SER A 202 25.85 -36.54 2.10
CA SER A 202 25.11 -35.27 1.93
C SER A 202 23.85 -35.15 2.78
N ALA A 203 23.66 -36.02 3.78
CA ALA A 203 22.57 -35.86 4.73
C ALA A 203 22.89 -34.71 5.70
N PRO A 204 21.93 -33.81 5.99
CA PRO A 204 22.14 -32.78 7.00
C PRO A 204 22.43 -33.44 8.36
N ASN A 205 23.42 -32.88 9.06
CA ASN A 205 23.92 -33.31 10.37
C ASN A 205 22.77 -33.75 11.30
N ILE A 206 22.92 -34.91 11.93
CA ILE A 206 22.03 -35.48 12.97
C ILE A 206 21.61 -34.45 14.04
N GLU A 207 22.44 -33.45 14.33
CA GLU A 207 22.11 -32.35 15.25
C GLU A 207 20.96 -31.47 14.74
N THR A 208 20.86 -31.26 13.41
CA THR A 208 19.75 -30.52 12.79
C THR A 208 18.43 -31.26 12.96
N TRP A 209 18.46 -32.60 12.86
CA TRP A 209 17.29 -33.45 13.05
C TRP A 209 16.81 -33.50 14.50
N THR A 210 17.74 -33.47 15.45
CA THR A 210 17.42 -33.49 16.90
C THR A 210 16.75 -32.17 17.31
N TYR A 211 17.15 -31.05 16.72
CA TYR A 211 16.54 -29.73 16.98
C TYR A 211 15.12 -29.61 16.40
N VAL A 212 14.87 -30.13 15.20
CA VAL A 212 13.54 -30.15 14.59
C VAL A 212 12.58 -31.06 15.39
N HIS A 213 13.04 -32.23 15.83
CA HIS A 213 12.23 -33.12 16.68
C HIS A 213 11.88 -32.50 18.03
N TYR A 214 12.79 -31.72 18.62
CA TYR A 214 12.57 -31.00 19.87
C TYR A 214 11.48 -29.93 19.75
N ILE A 215 11.43 -29.20 18.63
CA ILE A 215 10.41 -28.17 18.39
C ILE A 215 9.02 -28.79 18.16
N LEU A 216 8.94 -29.93 17.46
CA LEU A 216 7.67 -30.59 17.15
C LEU A 216 7.00 -31.27 18.34
N GLN A 217 7.76 -31.69 19.37
CA GLN A 217 7.18 -32.27 20.60
C GLN A 217 6.63 -31.24 21.59
N LYS A 218 6.78 -29.93 21.32
CA LYS A 218 6.29 -28.83 22.17
C LYS A 218 5.02 -28.14 21.64
N LYS A 219 4.39 -28.68 20.60
CA LYS A 219 3.01 -28.37 20.21
C LYS A 219 2.08 -29.45 20.75
#